data_AF-A0A2S6XFG7-F1
#
_entry.id   AF-A0A2S6XFG7-F1
#
_cell.length_a   1.000
_cell.length_b   1.000
_cell.length_c   1.000
_cell.angle_alpha   90.00
_cell.angle_beta   90.00
_cell.angle_gamma   90.00
#
_symmetry.space_group_name_H-M   'P 1'
#
loop_
_entity.id
_entity.type
_entity.pdbx_description
1 polymer ?
#
loop_
_entity_poly.entity_id
_entity_poly.type
_entity_poly.pdbx_seq_one_letter_code
_entity_poly.pdbx_strand_id
1 'polypeptide(L)'
;MVVLVALCTWSLGFVLYGIALCLNHVFRTADIHEVLPPVLATVLAWVMAALDMINDANAEVPALARIVFLLGAPVSVTVLSCWELYRLRKYHNLSVRQALGR
;
A
#
# COMPACT_ATOMS: atom_id res chain seq x y z
N MET A 1 -9.78 -29.28 10.44
CA MET A 1 -8.47 -28.70 10.85
C MET A 1 -7.41 -28.80 9.76
N VAL A 2 -7.15 -29.97 9.15
CA VAL A 2 -6.14 -30.14 8.10
C VAL A 2 -6.31 -29.19 6.90
N VAL A 3 -7.54 -29.03 6.40
CA VAL A 3 -7.84 -28.09 5.30
C VAL A 3 -7.50 -26.65 5.65
N LEU A 4 -7.79 -26.23 6.89
CA LEU A 4 -7.51 -24.88 7.39
C LEU A 4 -6.00 -24.62 7.46
N VAL A 5 -5.23 -25.59 7.96
CA VAL A 5 -3.76 -25.52 8.01
C VAL A 5 -3.16 -25.48 6.60
N ALA A 6 -3.67 -26.28 5.68
CA ALA A 6 -3.23 -26.26 4.28
C ALA A 6 -3.49 -24.90 3.62
N LEU A 7 -4.68 -24.33 3.81
CA LEU A 7 -5.03 -23.00 3.29
C LEU A 7 -4.16 -21.89 3.90
N CYS A 8 -3.93 -21.92 5.21
CA CYS A 8 -3.05 -20.95 5.88
C CYS A 8 -1.62 -21.04 5.37
N THR A 9 -1.09 -22.25 5.20
CA THR A 9 0.28 -22.48 4.69
C THR A 9 0.42 -22.01 3.25
N TRP A 10 -0.58 -22.29 2.42
CA TRP A 10 -0.62 -21.83 1.04
C TRP A 10 -0.72 -20.30 0.95
N SER A 11 -1.60 -19.68 1.75
CA SER A 11 -1.76 -18.23 1.81
C SER A 11 -0.47 -17.54 2.27
N LEU A 12 0.23 -18.09 3.27
CA LEU A 12 1.54 -17.61 3.69
C LEU A 12 2.56 -17.65 2.55
N GLY A 13 2.68 -18.79 1.85
CA GLY A 13 3.57 -18.90 0.69
C GLY A 13 3.22 -17.91 -0.42
N PHE A 14 1.94 -17.75 -0.71
CA PHE A 14 1.44 -16.79 -1.69
C PHE A 14 1.79 -15.35 -1.32
N VAL A 15 1.58 -14.95 -0.06
CA VAL A 15 1.90 -13.59 0.42
C VAL A 15 3.40 -13.34 0.35
N LEU A 16 4.24 -14.28 0.82
CA LEU A 16 5.70 -14.14 0.77
C LEU A 16 6.22 -14.03 -0.67
N TYR A 17 5.71 -14.86 -1.57
CA TYR A 17 6.06 -14.82 -2.98
C TYR A 17 5.59 -13.52 -3.65
N GLY A 18 4.37 -13.07 -3.33
CA GLY A 18 3.83 -11.79 -3.80
C GLY A 18 4.67 -10.60 -3.34
N ILE A 19 5.12 -10.60 -2.09
CA ILE A 19 6.05 -9.57 -1.57
C ILE A 19 7.35 -9.56 -2.37
N ALA A 20 7.96 -10.73 -2.61
CA ALA A 20 9.19 -10.83 -3.40
C ALA A 20 9.00 -10.33 -4.85
N LEU A 21 7.84 -10.61 -5.47
CA LEU A 21 7.49 -10.10 -6.79
C LEU A 21 7.30 -8.58 -6.79
N CYS A 22 6.56 -8.04 -5.83
CA CYS A 22 6.40 -6.60 -5.67
C CYS A 22 7.76 -5.91 -5.47
N LEU A 23 8.63 -6.48 -4.64
CA LEU A 23 9.97 -5.95 -4.42
C LEU A 23 10.81 -5.94 -5.71
N ASN A 24 10.78 -7.01 -6.49
CA ASN A 24 11.61 -7.15 -7.70
C ASN A 24 11.05 -6.47 -8.95
N HIS A 25 9.73 -6.26 -9.05
CA HIS A 25 9.08 -5.77 -10.26
C HIS A 25 8.45 -4.39 -10.06
N VAL A 26 7.75 -4.15 -8.93
CA VAL A 26 7.05 -2.88 -8.67
C VAL A 26 7.97 -1.81 -8.09
N PHE A 27 9.01 -2.18 -7.34
CA PHE A 27 10.03 -1.19 -6.96
C PHE A 27 11.12 -1.02 -8.02
N ARG A 28 11.30 -1.99 -8.91
CA ARG A 28 12.20 -1.85 -10.05
C ARG A 28 11.60 -1.01 -11.19
N THR A 29 10.29 -0.74 -11.20
CA THR A 29 9.74 0.34 -12.02
C THR A 29 10.11 1.74 -11.49
N ALA A 30 10.70 1.87 -10.30
CA ALA A 30 11.36 3.12 -9.90
C ALA A 30 12.52 3.47 -10.85
N ASP A 31 13.16 2.47 -11.46
CA ASP A 31 14.21 2.68 -12.49
C ASP A 31 13.65 3.34 -13.76
N ILE A 32 12.32 3.31 -13.97
CA ILE A 32 11.62 3.93 -15.10
C ILE A 32 10.93 5.24 -14.66
N HIS A 33 10.18 5.19 -13.55
CA HIS A 33 9.54 6.36 -12.92
C HIS A 33 9.58 6.25 -11.39
N GLU A 34 10.44 7.04 -10.76
CA GLU A 34 10.66 7.04 -9.30
C GLU A 34 9.41 7.38 -8.46
N VAL A 35 8.35 7.92 -9.09
CA VAL A 35 7.08 8.28 -8.42
C VAL A 35 6.06 7.14 -8.39
N LEU A 36 6.27 6.04 -9.14
CA LEU A 36 5.33 4.92 -9.21
C LEU A 36 5.13 4.21 -7.85
N PRO A 37 6.20 3.87 -7.10
CA PRO A 37 6.06 3.19 -5.81
C PRO A 37 5.18 3.92 -4.79
N PRO A 38 5.40 5.20 -4.46
CA PRO A 38 4.58 5.90 -3.48
C PRO A 38 3.12 6.06 -3.93
N VAL A 39 2.89 6.27 -5.24
CA VAL A 39 1.53 6.39 -5.78
C VAL A 39 0.78 5.06 -5.68
N LEU A 40 1.39 3.96 -6.10
CA LEU A 40 0.79 2.63 -6.02
C LEU A 40 0.51 2.23 -4.57
N ALA A 41 1.45 2.46 -3.65
CA ALA A 41 1.24 2.18 -2.23
C ALA A 41 0.04 2.97 -1.67
N THR A 42 -0.07 4.25 -2.00
CA THR A 42 -1.21 5.09 -1.57
C THR A 42 -2.53 4.57 -2.13
N VAL A 43 -2.60 4.30 -3.44
CA VAL A 43 -3.82 3.80 -4.09
C VAL A 43 -4.25 2.47 -3.51
N LEU A 44 -3.34 1.51 -3.36
CA LEU A 44 -3.65 0.20 -2.78
C LEU A 44 -4.14 0.33 -1.33
N ALA A 45 -3.53 1.19 -0.51
CA ALA A 45 -3.95 1.38 0.87
C ALA A 45 -5.39 1.91 0.96
N TRP A 46 -5.76 2.87 0.09
CA TRP A 46 -7.13 3.39 0.02
C TRP A 46 -8.13 2.37 -0.54
N VAL A 47 -7.74 1.56 -1.54
CA VAL A 47 -8.59 0.48 -2.06
C VAL A 47 -8.88 -0.55 -0.97
N MET A 48 -7.87 -0.95 -0.19
CA MET A 48 -8.07 -1.88 0.92
C MET A 48 -8.95 -1.30 2.02
N ALA A 49 -8.80 -0.02 2.35
CA ALA A 49 -9.70 0.66 3.29
C ALA A 49 -11.14 0.72 2.75
N ALA A 50 -11.36 0.98 1.46
CA ALA A 50 -12.69 0.96 0.85
C ALA A 50 -13.30 -0.45 0.89
N LEU A 51 -12.51 -1.49 0.61
CA LEU A 51 -12.95 -2.89 0.72
C LEU A 51 -13.31 -3.24 2.17
N ASP A 52 -12.53 -2.82 3.15
CA ASP A 52 -12.81 -3.04 4.57
C ASP A 52 -14.14 -2.36 4.99
N MET A 53 -14.41 -1.16 4.46
CA MET A 53 -15.66 -0.46 4.67
C MET A 53 -16.87 -1.18 4.06
N ILE A 54 -16.72 -1.76 2.87
CA ILE A 54 -17.80 -2.49 2.16
C ILE A 54 -18.10 -3.84 2.82
N ASN A 55 -17.08 -4.55 3.30
CA ASN A 55 -17.24 -5.88 3.90
C ASN A 55 -17.72 -5.83 5.36
N ASP A 56 -17.87 -4.63 5.95
CA ASP A 56 -18.27 -4.40 7.34
C ASP A 56 -17.48 -5.25 8.35
N ALA A 57 -16.19 -5.50 8.05
CA ALA A 57 -15.35 -6.47 8.76
C ALA A 57 -15.15 -6.13 10.25
N ASN A 58 -15.50 -4.90 10.65
CA ASN A 58 -15.34 -4.35 11.99
C ASN A 58 -16.68 -3.96 12.66
N ALA A 59 -17.80 -4.58 12.26
CA ALA A 59 -19.13 -4.24 12.79
C ALA A 59 -19.26 -4.34 14.32
N GLU A 60 -18.47 -5.21 14.97
CA GLU A 60 -18.50 -5.44 16.42
C GLU A 60 -17.64 -4.45 17.23
N VAL A 61 -16.85 -3.60 16.56
CA VAL A 61 -15.86 -2.71 17.19
C VAL A 61 -16.48 -1.33 17.48
N PRO A 62 -16.16 -0.69 18.63
CA PRO A 62 -16.60 0.68 18.91
C PRO A 62 -16.28 1.64 17.77
N ALA A 63 -17.23 2.53 17.42
CA ALA A 63 -17.17 3.36 16.21
C ALA A 63 -15.85 4.16 16.07
N LEU A 64 -15.32 4.69 17.17
CA LEU A 64 -14.04 5.41 17.18
C LEU A 64 -12.85 4.51 16.83
N ALA A 65 -12.78 3.31 17.40
CA ALA A 65 -11.70 2.38 17.12
C ALA A 65 -11.78 1.90 15.66
N ARG A 66 -12.98 1.65 15.14
CA ARG A 66 -13.21 1.31 13.73
C ARG A 66 -12.69 2.40 12.78
N ILE A 67 -12.95 3.67 13.06
CA ILE A 67 -12.44 4.78 12.25
C ILE A 67 -10.91 4.84 12.28
N VAL A 68 -10.30 4.68 13.46
CA VAL A 68 -8.83 4.71 13.61
C VAL A 68 -8.17 3.54 12.89
N PHE A 69 -8.73 2.33 12.97
CA PHE A 69 -8.20 1.17 12.23
C PHE A 69 -8.37 1.32 10.72
N LEU A 70 -9.54 1.79 10.27
CA LEU A 70 -9.84 1.97 8.85
C LEU A 70 -8.96 3.04 8.21
N LEU A 71 -8.80 4.19 8.88
CA LEU A 71 -8.10 5.35 8.33
C LEU A 71 -6.62 5.39 8.70
N GLY A 72 -6.19 4.73 9.79
CA GLY A 72 -4.80 4.78 10.26
C GLY A 72 -3.81 4.27 9.21
N ALA A 73 -4.13 3.15 8.57
CA ALA A 73 -3.32 2.60 7.48
C ALA A 73 -3.25 3.53 6.25
N PRO A 74 -4.35 3.91 5.59
CA PRO A 74 -4.29 4.75 4.39
C PRO A 74 -3.75 6.16 4.68
N VAL A 75 -4.06 6.78 5.83
CA VAL A 75 -3.54 8.11 6.18
C VAL A 75 -2.02 8.06 6.40
N SER A 76 -1.51 7.08 7.16
CA SER A 76 -0.07 6.95 7.39
C SER A 76 0.70 6.71 6.09
N VAL A 77 0.19 5.84 5.21
CA VAL A 77 0.79 5.59 3.88
C VAL A 77 0.75 6.86 3.03
N THR A 78 -0.35 7.60 3.02
CA THR A 78 -0.46 8.87 2.28
C THR A 78 0.56 9.90 2.77
N VAL A 79 0.74 10.02 4.09
CA VAL A 79 1.76 10.92 4.68
C VAL A 79 3.16 10.48 4.28
N LEU A 80 3.46 9.18 4.36
CA LEU A 80 4.76 8.64 3.98
C LEU A 80 5.04 8.87 2.48
N SER A 81 4.07 8.62 1.61
CA SER A 81 4.19 8.84 0.17
C SER A 81 4.38 10.32 -0.16
N CYS A 82 3.66 11.23 0.51
CA CYS A 82 3.91 12.67 0.39
C CYS A 82 5.34 13.05 0.84
N TRP A 83 5.82 12.46 1.93
CA TRP A 83 7.18 12.69 2.42
C TRP A 83 8.25 12.15 1.46
N GLU A 84 8.05 10.97 0.87
CA GLU A 84 8.94 10.44 -0.16
C GLU A 84 8.97 11.34 -1.39
N LEU A 85 7.83 11.81 -1.87
CA LEU A 85 7.76 12.77 -2.98
C LEU A 85 8.47 14.09 -2.65
N TYR A 86 8.33 14.58 -1.41
CA TYR A 86 9.06 15.75 -0.94
C TYR A 86 10.57 15.51 -0.88
N ARG A 87 10.98 14.33 -0.39
CA ARG A 87 12.38 13.90 -0.32
C ARG A 87 13.00 13.78 -1.72
N LEU A 88 12.31 13.14 -2.67
CA LEU A 88 12.72 13.02 -4.06
C LEU A 88 12.89 14.39 -4.72
N ARG A 89 11.93 15.31 -4.51
CA ARG A 89 12.04 16.69 -4.99
C ARG A 89 13.24 17.41 -4.39
N LYS A 90 13.50 17.26 -3.09
CA LYS A 90 14.55 17.99 -2.38
C LYS A 90 15.96 17.50 -2.71
N TYR A 91 16.17 16.20 -2.85
CA TYR A 91 17.50 15.61 -3.01
C TYR A 91 17.82 15.18 -4.44
N HIS A 92 16.81 14.91 -5.26
CA HIS A 92 16.99 14.40 -6.62
C HIS A 92 16.43 15.37 -7.70
N ASN A 93 15.87 16.52 -7.31
CA ASN A 93 15.20 17.48 -8.21
C ASN A 93 14.11 16.87 -9.11
N LEU A 94 13.60 15.69 -8.74
CA LEU A 94 12.55 14.99 -9.47
C LEU A 94 11.21 15.42 -8.93
N SER A 95 10.45 16.17 -9.73
CA SER A 95 9.07 16.50 -9.40
C SER A 95 8.09 15.54 -10.08
N VAL A 96 6.95 15.31 -9.42
CA VAL A 96 5.84 14.52 -9.97
C VAL A 96 5.43 14.99 -11.38
N ARG A 97 5.58 16.29 -11.67
CA ARG A 97 5.30 16.88 -13.00
C ARG A 97 6.29 16.44 -14.07
N GLN A 98 7.58 16.40 -13.76
CA GLN A 98 8.62 15.92 -14.68
C GLN A 98 8.46 14.42 -14.96
N ALA A 99 8.09 13.63 -13.97
CA ALA A 99 7.80 12.21 -14.17
C ALA A 99 6.55 11.95 -15.03
N LEU A 100 5.57 12.88 -15.01
CA LEU A 100 4.39 12.89 -15.87
C LEU A 100 4.62 13.52 -17.25
N GLY A 101 5.87 13.87 -17.59
CA GLY A 101 6.23 14.40 -18.91
C GLY A 101 5.76 15.84 -19.19
N ARG A 102 5.51 16.65 -18.15
CA ARG A 102 5.12 18.06 -18.28
C ARG A 102 6.16 19.02 -17.72
#